data_AF-A0A965HJX7-F1
#
_entry.id   AF-A0A965HJX7-F1
#
_cell.length_a   1.000
_cell.length_b   1.000
_cell.length_c   1.000
_cell.angle_alpha   90.00
_cell.angle_beta   90.00
_cell.angle_gamma   90.00
#
_symmetry.space_group_name_H-M   'P 1'
#
loop_
_entity.id
_entity.type
_entity.pdbx_description
1 polymer ?
#
loop_
_entity_poly.entity_id
_entity_poly.type
_entity_poly.pdbx_seq_one_letter_code
_entity_poly.pdbx_strand_id
1 'polypeptide(L)'
;MEALRRLPEKEKAKLYLIPEGVEAKGQPELLLAKRVQALWSELGGAGLSFAKVAKVLEEKMAEAPASEAERWMVLESVYSVYGTLLKELGWMDPAERRALLVKKGKVKEKIVVLAGVVEILPVFVQMLQALAKAPQILIFAPESEKEGFDEWGRLETAYWAKRQVGLDRGQIYPVVRAGDQAARLAEMAT
;
A
#
# COMPACT_ATOMS: atom_id res chain seq x y z
N MET A 1 -4.85 -1.99 -19.11
CA MET A 1 -4.55 -1.66 -20.52
C MET A 1 -5.76 -1.05 -21.21
N GLU A 2 -6.89 -1.75 -21.29
CA GLU A 2 -8.09 -1.25 -22.00
C GLU A 2 -8.63 0.08 -21.44
N ALA A 3 -8.73 0.22 -20.12
CA ALA A 3 -9.14 1.48 -19.49
C ALA A 3 -8.23 2.67 -19.86
N LEU A 4 -6.92 2.45 -19.94
CA LEU A 4 -5.97 3.48 -20.36
C LEU A 4 -6.16 3.86 -21.84
N ARG A 5 -6.44 2.88 -22.72
CA ARG A 5 -6.64 3.14 -24.15
C ARG A 5 -7.87 4.03 -24.41
N ARG A 6 -8.91 3.87 -23.61
CA ARG A 6 -10.18 4.60 -23.71
C ARG A 6 -10.12 6.04 -23.17
N LEU A 7 -9.03 6.45 -22.55
CA LEU A 7 -8.88 7.83 -22.08
C LEU A 7 -8.71 8.81 -23.27
N PRO A 8 -9.24 10.03 -23.16
CA PRO A 8 -8.90 11.11 -24.08
C PRO A 8 -7.39 11.39 -24.10
N GLU A 9 -6.83 11.72 -25.27
CA GLU A 9 -5.38 12.02 -25.41
C GLU A 9 -4.91 13.16 -24.49
N LYS A 10 -5.76 14.18 -24.28
CA LYS A 10 -5.49 15.28 -23.35
C LYS A 10 -5.30 14.82 -21.90
N GLU A 11 -5.95 13.72 -21.49
CA GLU A 11 -5.84 13.16 -20.15
C GLU A 11 -4.64 12.21 -20.05
N LYS A 12 -4.42 11.39 -21.09
CA LYS A 12 -3.22 10.55 -21.20
C LYS A 12 -1.94 11.38 -21.05
N ALA A 13 -1.85 12.53 -21.71
CA ALA A 13 -0.70 13.43 -21.62
C ALA A 13 -0.35 13.86 -20.18
N LYS A 14 -1.33 13.90 -19.28
CA LYS A 14 -1.12 14.24 -17.85
C LYS A 14 -0.55 13.07 -17.03
N LEU A 15 -0.65 11.84 -17.52
CA LEU A 15 -0.11 10.64 -16.86
C LEU A 15 1.35 10.37 -17.24
N TYR A 16 1.79 10.82 -18.42
CA TYR A 16 3.14 10.62 -18.91
C TYR A 16 4.08 11.72 -18.41
N LEU A 17 4.74 11.47 -17.29
CA LEU A 17 6.13 11.91 -17.16
C LEU A 17 6.94 10.88 -17.96
N ILE A 18 7.74 11.32 -18.94
CA ILE A 18 8.60 10.42 -19.72
C ILE A 18 9.36 9.54 -18.71
N PRO A 19 9.11 8.23 -18.64
CA PRO A 19 9.73 7.43 -17.60
C PRO A 19 11.20 7.26 -17.96
N GLU A 20 12.10 7.58 -17.03
CA GLU A 20 13.46 7.07 -17.10
C GLU A 20 13.42 5.55 -17.33
N GLY A 21 14.17 5.08 -18.33
CA GLY A 21 14.27 3.65 -18.65
C GLY A 21 13.29 3.12 -19.72
N VAL A 22 12.53 3.97 -20.42
CA VAL A 22 11.88 3.54 -21.67
C VAL A 22 12.90 3.62 -22.80
N GLU A 23 13.66 2.54 -23.01
CA GLU A 23 14.43 2.39 -24.24
C GLU A 23 13.48 2.40 -25.46
N ALA A 24 14.01 2.79 -26.63
CA ALA A 24 13.28 3.00 -27.89
C ALA A 24 12.49 1.76 -28.43
N LYS A 25 12.47 0.64 -27.70
CA LYS A 25 11.73 -0.60 -28.01
C LYS A 25 10.69 -1.00 -26.94
N GLY A 26 10.46 -0.19 -25.91
CA GLY A 26 9.51 -0.50 -24.83
C GLY A 26 8.04 -0.45 -25.27
N GLN A 27 7.16 -1.13 -24.52
CA GLN A 27 5.70 -0.94 -24.57
C GLN A 27 5.29 0.04 -23.45
N PRO A 28 5.37 1.37 -23.65
CA PRO A 28 5.19 2.36 -22.60
C PRO A 28 3.80 2.29 -21.95
N GLU A 29 2.76 1.95 -22.72
CA GLU A 29 1.40 1.78 -22.21
C GLU A 29 1.28 0.59 -21.27
N LEU A 30 2.00 -0.50 -21.55
CA LEU A 30 2.03 -1.67 -20.67
C LEU A 30 2.76 -1.36 -19.37
N LEU A 31 3.88 -0.64 -19.44
CA LEU A 31 4.61 -0.19 -18.25
C LEU A 31 3.74 0.73 -17.40
N LEU A 32 3.08 1.72 -18.02
CA LEU A 32 2.16 2.60 -17.34
C LEU A 32 1.00 1.81 -16.71
N ALA A 33 0.41 0.86 -17.44
CA ALA A 33 -0.65 0.01 -16.91
C ALA A 33 -0.22 -0.77 -15.66
N LYS A 34 0.99 -1.35 -15.67
CA LYS A 34 1.53 -2.07 -14.51
C LYS A 34 1.75 -1.13 -13.32
N ARG A 35 2.28 0.07 -13.55
CA ARG A 35 2.49 1.07 -12.49
C ARG A 35 1.17 1.54 -11.89
N VAL A 36 0.17 1.86 -12.73
CA VAL A 36 -1.17 2.25 -12.26
C VAL A 36 -1.83 1.11 -11.49
N GLN A 37 -1.69 -0.14 -11.93
CA GLN A 37 -2.22 -1.30 -11.22
C GLN A 37 -1.56 -1.52 -9.86
N ALA A 38 -0.23 -1.38 -9.78
CA ALA A 38 0.51 -1.47 -8.52
C ALA A 38 0.06 -0.38 -7.55
N LEU A 39 -0.01 0.87 -8.03
CA LEU A 39 -0.45 2.02 -7.23
C LEU A 39 -1.90 1.85 -6.74
N TRP A 40 -2.80 1.36 -7.60
CA TRP A 40 -4.17 1.04 -7.20
C TRP A 40 -4.21 -0.04 -6.11
N SER A 41 -3.41 -1.09 -6.24
CA SER A 41 -3.39 -2.20 -5.27
C SER A 41 -2.93 -1.74 -3.89
N GLU A 42 -1.94 -0.85 -3.84
CA GLU A 42 -1.44 -0.23 -2.61
C GLU A 42 -2.50 0.65 -1.95
N LEU A 43 -3.10 1.58 -2.70
CA LEU A 43 -4.12 2.51 -2.19
C LEU A 43 -5.41 1.79 -1.80
N GLY A 44 -5.85 0.82 -2.61
CA GLY A 44 -7.00 -0.02 -2.33
C GLY A 44 -6.80 -0.93 -1.10
N GLY A 45 -5.55 -1.25 -0.76
CA GLY A 45 -5.19 -1.86 0.53
C GLY A 45 -5.39 -0.89 1.71
N ALA A 46 -5.03 0.38 1.52
CA ALA A 46 -5.25 1.44 2.50
C ALA A 46 -6.71 1.95 2.58
N GLY A 47 -7.59 1.52 1.67
CA GLY A 47 -8.97 2.03 1.58
C GLY A 47 -9.06 3.45 1.01
N LEU A 48 -8.05 3.86 0.23
CA LEU A 48 -7.97 5.19 -0.39
C LEU A 48 -8.30 5.10 -1.89
N SER A 49 -8.93 6.16 -2.41
CA SER A 49 -9.11 6.37 -3.86
C SER A 49 -8.13 7.41 -4.39
N PHE A 50 -7.94 7.47 -5.71
CA PHE A 50 -7.08 8.48 -6.33
C PHE A 50 -7.62 9.89 -6.08
N ALA A 51 -8.94 10.09 -6.14
CA ALA A 51 -9.58 11.35 -5.79
C ALA A 51 -9.35 11.75 -4.32
N LYS A 52 -9.30 10.79 -3.39
CA LYS A 52 -9.01 11.09 -1.98
C LYS A 52 -7.57 11.57 -1.80
N VAL A 53 -6.62 11.01 -2.56
CA VAL A 53 -5.23 11.48 -2.57
C VAL A 53 -5.12 12.89 -3.15
N ALA A 54 -5.78 13.17 -4.28
CA ALA A 54 -5.82 14.51 -4.88
C ALA A 54 -6.27 15.57 -3.86
N LYS A 55 -7.36 15.29 -3.13
CA LYS A 55 -7.87 16.17 -2.08
C LYS A 55 -6.86 16.40 -0.94
N VAL A 56 -6.16 15.34 -0.51
CA VAL A 56 -5.15 15.47 0.56
C VAL A 56 -3.96 16.30 0.10
N LEU A 57 -3.54 16.19 -1.16
CA LEU A 57 -2.47 17.00 -1.73
C LEU A 57 -2.85 18.49 -1.69
N GLU A 58 -4.05 18.83 -2.16
CA GLU A 58 -4.56 20.21 -2.14
C GLU A 58 -4.67 20.78 -0.72
N GLU A 59 -5.12 19.97 0.25
CA GLU A 59 -5.37 20.43 1.63
C GLU A 59 -4.09 20.51 2.49
N LYS A 60 -3.10 19.65 2.24
CA LYS A 60 -2.00 19.41 3.19
C LYS A 60 -0.60 19.59 2.61
N MET A 61 -0.45 19.74 1.30
CA MET A 61 0.85 19.90 0.64
C MET A 61 0.80 21.14 -0.26
N ALA A 62 0.88 22.32 0.36
CA ALA A 62 0.79 23.60 -0.35
C ALA A 62 1.93 23.81 -1.37
N GLU A 63 3.05 23.12 -1.16
CA GLU A 63 4.21 23.10 -2.05
C GLU A 63 4.09 22.14 -3.24
N ALA A 64 3.08 21.26 -3.26
CA ALA A 64 2.88 20.34 -4.36
C ALA A 64 2.42 21.12 -5.62
N PRO A 65 2.97 20.82 -6.80
CA PRO A 65 2.49 21.41 -8.05
C PRO A 65 0.99 21.12 -8.26
N ALA A 66 0.21 22.12 -8.66
CA ALA A 66 -1.22 21.93 -8.96
C ALA A 66 -1.48 20.82 -10.00
N SER A 67 -0.52 20.59 -10.90
CA SER A 67 -0.55 19.51 -11.88
C SER A 67 -0.59 18.10 -11.25
N GLU A 68 -0.11 17.93 -10.03
CA GLU A 68 -0.19 16.64 -9.34
C GLU A 68 -1.63 16.30 -8.97
N ALA A 69 -2.38 17.22 -8.36
CA ALA A 69 -3.79 16.99 -8.05
C ALA A 69 -4.59 16.63 -9.33
N GLU A 70 -4.33 17.32 -10.43
CA GLU A 70 -4.91 16.99 -11.73
C GLU A 70 -4.53 15.58 -12.21
N ARG A 71 -3.26 15.19 -12.07
CA ARG A 71 -2.77 13.85 -12.43
C ARG A 71 -3.49 12.76 -11.62
N TRP A 72 -3.67 12.97 -10.32
CA TRP A 72 -4.42 12.07 -9.45
C TRP A 72 -5.90 11.97 -9.86
N MET A 73 -6.52 13.07 -10.28
CA MET A 73 -7.88 13.04 -10.81
C MET A 73 -7.98 12.28 -12.15
N VAL A 74 -6.96 12.36 -13.01
CA VAL A 74 -6.92 11.51 -14.22
C VAL A 74 -6.80 10.02 -13.85
N LEU A 75 -6.00 9.67 -12.83
CA LEU A 75 -5.94 8.29 -12.33
C LEU A 75 -7.29 7.79 -11.83
N GLU A 76 -8.08 8.64 -11.18
CA GLU A 76 -9.47 8.33 -10.80
C GLU A 76 -10.34 8.05 -12.03
N SER A 77 -10.24 8.87 -13.09
CA SER A 77 -10.95 8.63 -14.35
C SER A 77 -10.58 7.28 -14.97
N VAL A 78 -9.28 6.93 -14.98
CA VAL A 78 -8.81 5.61 -15.46
C VAL A 78 -9.49 4.49 -14.66
N TYR A 79 -9.52 4.64 -13.33
CA TYR A 79 -10.12 3.66 -12.44
C TYR A 79 -11.63 3.53 -12.65
N SER A 80 -12.34 4.64 -12.87
CA SER A 80 -13.77 4.64 -13.17
C SER A 80 -14.10 3.86 -14.46
N VAL A 81 -13.31 4.06 -15.52
CA VAL A 81 -13.44 3.29 -16.77
C VAL A 81 -13.14 1.81 -16.53
N TYR A 82 -12.10 1.49 -15.76
CA TYR A 82 -11.78 0.12 -15.38
C TYR A 82 -12.90 -0.56 -14.59
N GLY A 83 -13.49 0.13 -13.61
CA GLY A 83 -14.62 -0.40 -12.83
C GLY A 83 -15.85 -0.64 -13.69
N THR A 84 -16.11 0.23 -14.68
CA THR A 84 -17.20 0.04 -15.65
C THR A 84 -16.97 -1.22 -16.49
N LEU A 85 -15.75 -1.40 -17.02
CA LEU A 85 -15.36 -2.59 -17.77
C LEU A 85 -15.51 -3.88 -16.95
N LEU A 86 -15.10 -3.87 -15.68
CA LEU A 86 -15.31 -5.02 -14.81
C LEU A 86 -16.79 -5.35 -14.65
N LYS A 87 -17.64 -4.34 -14.41
CA LYS A 87 -19.09 -4.52 -14.24
C LYS A 87 -19.75 -5.09 -15.49
N GLU A 88 -19.36 -4.61 -16.67
CA GLU A 88 -19.84 -5.15 -17.96
C GLU A 88 -19.50 -6.63 -18.13
N LEU A 89 -18.36 -7.08 -17.60
CA LEU A 89 -17.94 -8.49 -17.59
C LEU A 89 -18.52 -9.30 -16.42
N GLY A 90 -19.36 -8.70 -15.58
CA GLY A 90 -19.91 -9.33 -14.37
C GLY A 90 -18.88 -9.53 -13.25
N TRP A 91 -17.76 -8.81 -13.29
CA TRP A 91 -16.68 -8.88 -12.31
C TRP A 91 -16.70 -7.68 -11.36
N MET A 92 -15.97 -7.81 -10.25
CA MET A 92 -15.83 -6.77 -9.23
C MET A 92 -14.38 -6.64 -8.82
N ASP A 93 -13.91 -5.41 -8.63
CA ASP A 93 -12.56 -5.17 -8.14
C ASP A 93 -12.40 -5.72 -6.70
N PRO A 94 -11.30 -6.41 -6.38
CA PRO A 94 -11.09 -6.95 -5.03
C PRO A 94 -11.12 -5.90 -3.91
N ALA A 95 -10.62 -4.68 -4.16
CA ALA A 95 -10.66 -3.60 -3.17
C ALA A 95 -12.09 -3.07 -3.00
N GLU A 96 -12.84 -2.90 -4.09
CA GLU A 96 -14.27 -2.55 -4.02
C GLU A 96 -15.07 -3.62 -3.25
N ARG A 97 -14.79 -4.91 -3.51
CA ARG A 97 -15.40 -6.03 -2.77
C ARG A 97 -15.10 -5.96 -1.28
N ARG A 98 -13.85 -5.68 -0.88
CA ARG A 98 -13.48 -5.51 0.55
C ARG A 98 -14.21 -4.34 1.19
N ALA A 99 -14.24 -3.18 0.54
CA ALA A 99 -14.96 -2.01 1.03
C ALA A 99 -16.47 -2.28 1.19
N LEU A 100 -17.07 -3.03 0.26
CA LEU A 100 -18.46 -3.47 0.37
C LEU A 100 -18.68 -4.42 1.54
N LEU A 101 -17.77 -5.36 1.78
CA LEU A 101 -17.84 -6.29 2.90
C LEU A 101 -17.77 -5.57 4.25
N VAL A 102 -16.92 -4.55 4.37
CA VAL A 102 -16.87 -3.67 5.56
C VAL A 102 -18.25 -3.04 5.81
N LYS A 103 -18.91 -2.52 4.76
CA LYS A 103 -20.23 -1.88 4.88
C LYS A 103 -21.37 -2.84 5.19
N LYS A 104 -21.32 -4.08 4.67
CA LYS A 104 -22.39 -5.08 4.84
C LYS A 104 -22.55 -5.60 6.27
N GLY A 105 -21.63 -5.26 7.18
CA GLY A 105 -21.79 -5.49 8.62
C GLY A 105 -21.33 -6.87 9.08
N LYS A 106 -21.78 -7.25 10.28
CA LYS A 106 -21.04 -8.18 11.14
C LYS A 106 -21.10 -9.65 10.71
N VAL A 107 -19.92 -10.27 10.60
CA VAL A 107 -19.78 -11.73 10.56
C VAL A 107 -19.97 -12.25 11.98
N LYS A 108 -21.07 -12.97 12.22
CA LYS A 108 -21.55 -13.26 13.59
C LYS A 108 -20.85 -14.41 14.32
N GLU A 109 -20.18 -15.32 13.61
CA GLU A 109 -19.88 -16.66 14.16
C GLU A 109 -18.43 -17.13 13.97
N LYS A 110 -17.46 -16.22 13.81
CA LYS A 110 -16.05 -16.59 13.65
C LYS A 110 -15.22 -16.11 14.83
N ILE A 111 -14.38 -17.02 15.34
CA ILE A 111 -13.27 -16.68 16.24
C ILE A 111 -12.10 -16.33 15.32
N VAL A 112 -11.55 -15.13 15.49
CA VAL A 112 -10.39 -14.66 14.74
C VAL A 112 -9.25 -14.46 15.71
N VAL A 113 -8.09 -15.01 15.38
CA VAL A 113 -6.86 -14.84 16.14
C VAL A 113 -5.83 -14.18 15.24
N LEU A 114 -5.26 -13.06 15.69
CA LEU A 114 -4.13 -12.40 15.05
C LEU A 114 -2.87 -12.75 15.82
N ALA A 115 -2.01 -13.58 15.23
CA ALA A 115 -0.77 -14.04 15.86
C ALA A 115 0.45 -13.48 15.13
N GLY A 116 1.26 -12.69 15.82
CA GLY A 116 2.50 -12.12 15.25
C GLY A 116 2.27 -11.16 14.08
N VAL A 117 1.12 -10.49 14.03
CA VAL A 117 0.78 -9.59 12.92
C VAL A 117 1.20 -8.16 13.24
N VAL A 118 2.42 -7.80 12.82
CA VAL A 118 3.03 -6.49 13.11
C VAL A 118 2.53 -5.36 12.21
N GLU A 119 1.94 -5.70 11.05
CA GLU A 119 1.37 -4.76 10.10
C GLU A 119 0.03 -5.27 9.59
N ILE A 120 -1.00 -4.41 9.63
CA ILE A 120 -2.34 -4.72 9.14
C ILE A 120 -2.83 -3.56 8.29
N LEU A 121 -3.25 -3.87 7.07
CA LEU A 121 -3.83 -2.88 6.17
C LEU A 121 -5.13 -2.28 6.79
N PRO A 122 -5.35 -0.96 6.67
CA PRO A 122 -6.52 -0.28 7.24
C PRO A 122 -7.87 -0.92 6.89
N VAL A 123 -8.04 -1.42 5.67
CA VAL A 123 -9.28 -2.10 5.25
C VAL A 123 -9.56 -3.36 6.07
N PHE A 124 -8.52 -4.11 6.44
CA PHE A 124 -8.67 -5.31 7.27
C PHE A 124 -8.96 -4.96 8.72
N VAL A 125 -8.38 -3.89 9.26
CA VAL A 125 -8.75 -3.37 10.59
C VAL A 125 -10.25 -3.06 10.63
N GLN A 126 -10.79 -2.37 9.61
CA GLN A 126 -12.22 -2.10 9.52
C GLN A 126 -13.07 -3.38 9.45
N MET A 127 -12.62 -4.39 8.70
CA MET A 127 -13.31 -5.69 8.64
C MET A 127 -13.29 -6.42 10.00
N LEU A 128 -12.18 -6.35 10.73
CA LEU A 128 -12.04 -6.95 12.05
C LEU A 128 -12.91 -6.23 13.09
N GLN A 129 -13.01 -4.90 13.04
CA GLN A 129 -13.91 -4.10 13.87
C GLN A 129 -15.39 -4.43 13.61
N ALA A 130 -15.72 -4.87 12.40
CA ALA A 130 -17.07 -5.30 12.06
C ALA A 130 -17.42 -6.68 12.64
N LEU A 131 -16.49 -7.44 13.23
CA LEU A 131 -16.82 -8.76 13.80
C LEU A 131 -17.80 -8.64 14.98
N ALA A 132 -18.62 -9.68 15.20
CA ALA A 132 -19.49 -9.72 16.37
C ALA A 132 -18.71 -9.95 17.67
N LYS A 133 -17.59 -10.67 17.61
CA LYS A 133 -16.63 -10.85 18.69
C LYS A 133 -15.30 -10.22 18.29
N ALA A 134 -14.70 -9.46 19.20
CA ALA A 134 -13.37 -8.90 18.96
C ALA A 134 -12.35 -10.03 18.71
N PRO A 135 -11.39 -9.84 17.78
CA PRO A 135 -10.35 -10.83 17.56
C PRO A 135 -9.44 -10.94 18.79
N GLN A 136 -8.88 -12.13 19.01
CA GLN A 136 -7.82 -12.32 19.98
C GLN A 136 -6.49 -11.91 19.36
N ILE A 137 -5.75 -11.04 20.04
CA ILE A 137 -4.44 -10.57 19.60
C ILE A 137 -3.36 -11.31 20.40
N LEU A 138 -2.44 -11.98 19.70
CA LEU A 138 -1.30 -12.68 20.26
C LEU A 138 -0.01 -12.02 19.79
N ILE A 139 0.62 -11.31 20.71
CA ILE A 139 1.88 -10.60 20.49
C ILE A 139 3.01 -11.49 21.00
N PHE A 140 4.00 -11.76 20.14
CA PHE A 140 5.19 -12.51 20.52
C PHE A 140 6.25 -11.55 21.09
N ALA A 141 5.99 -11.04 22.28
CA ALA A 141 6.91 -10.17 23.01
C ALA A 141 6.72 -10.34 24.53
N PRO A 142 7.72 -10.02 25.36
CA PRO A 142 7.55 -9.94 26.80
C PRO A 142 6.48 -8.91 27.19
N GLU A 143 5.74 -9.15 28.28
CA GLU A 143 4.71 -8.21 28.78
C GLU A 143 5.31 -6.82 29.09
N SER A 144 6.61 -6.76 29.44
CA SER A 144 7.33 -5.50 29.66
C SER A 144 7.44 -4.61 28.42
N GLU A 145 7.23 -5.16 27.22
CA GLU A 145 7.28 -4.44 25.95
C GLU A 145 5.88 -4.10 25.40
N LYS A 146 4.82 -4.31 26.19
CA LYS A 146 3.43 -4.10 25.77
C LYS A 146 3.16 -2.70 25.21
N GLU A 147 3.78 -1.66 25.78
CA GLU A 147 3.65 -0.28 25.30
C GLU A 147 4.19 -0.06 23.87
N GLY A 148 4.99 -1.01 23.36
CA GLY A 148 5.46 -1.02 21.98
C GLY A 148 4.42 -1.49 20.97
N PHE A 149 3.21 -1.84 21.40
CA PHE A 149 2.19 -2.37 20.51
C PHE A 149 0.85 -1.66 20.70
N ASP A 150 0.14 -1.45 19.59
CA ASP A 150 -1.22 -0.90 19.61
C ASP A 150 -2.27 -1.98 19.93
N GLU A 151 -3.55 -1.59 19.97
CA GLU A 151 -4.67 -2.50 20.25
C GLU A 151 -4.81 -3.67 19.25
N TRP A 152 -4.16 -3.59 18.09
CA TRP A 152 -4.15 -4.61 17.04
C TRP A 152 -2.88 -5.47 17.03
N GLY A 153 -1.93 -5.20 17.94
CA GLY A 153 -0.62 -5.85 17.98
C GLY A 153 0.37 -5.30 16.95
N ARG A 154 0.08 -4.15 16.32
CA ARG A 154 1.00 -3.46 15.41
C ARG A 154 2.04 -2.68 16.19
N LEU A 155 3.19 -2.43 15.58
CA LEU A 155 4.29 -1.71 16.21
C LEU A 155 3.95 -0.23 16.43
N GLU A 156 4.10 0.25 17.66
CA GLU A 156 4.08 1.67 17.99
C GLU A 156 5.42 2.29 17.60
N THR A 157 5.46 2.96 16.44
CA THR A 157 6.71 3.48 15.86
C THR A 157 7.48 4.37 16.83
N ALA A 158 6.79 5.21 17.59
CA ALA A 158 7.42 6.13 18.54
C ALA A 158 8.13 5.42 19.70
N TYR A 159 7.64 4.24 20.11
CA TYR A 159 8.26 3.41 21.13
C TYR A 159 9.54 2.76 20.58
N TRP A 160 9.42 2.08 19.43
CA TRP A 160 10.53 1.33 18.84
C TRP A 160 11.64 2.19 18.26
N ALA A 161 11.33 3.37 17.73
CA ALA A 161 12.32 4.28 17.16
C ALA A 161 13.39 4.73 18.17
N LYS A 162 13.08 4.68 19.47
CA LYS A 162 14.01 5.05 20.55
C LYS A 162 14.79 3.86 21.10
N ARG A 163 14.42 2.63 20.73
CA ARG A 163 15.04 1.42 21.25
C ARG A 163 16.47 1.32 20.71
N GLN A 164 17.43 1.25 21.61
CA GLN A 164 18.79 0.87 21.25
C GLN A 164 18.85 -0.65 21.11
N VAL A 165 19.25 -1.12 19.94
CA VAL A 165 19.32 -2.55 19.60
C VAL A 165 20.58 -3.22 20.17
N GLY A 166 21.40 -2.48 20.93
CA GLY A 166 22.65 -2.97 21.52
C GLY A 166 23.71 -3.35 20.46
N LEU A 167 23.61 -2.79 19.26
CA LEU A 167 24.57 -2.99 18.18
C LEU A 167 25.60 -1.86 18.18
N ASP A 168 26.86 -2.21 18.31
CA ASP A 168 27.97 -1.28 18.14
C ASP A 168 28.21 -0.99 16.66
N ARG A 169 28.79 0.19 16.34
CA ARG A 169 29.13 0.56 14.96
C ARG A 169 30.03 -0.48 14.27
N GLY A 170 30.86 -1.19 15.03
CA GLY A 170 31.69 -2.27 14.52
C GLY A 170 30.94 -3.54 14.11
N GLN A 171 29.64 -3.63 14.41
CA GLN A 171 28.78 -4.77 14.06
C GLN A 171 27.83 -4.45 12.89
N ILE A 172 27.81 -3.20 12.40
CA ILE A 172 26.92 -2.75 11.32
C ILE A 172 27.77 -2.48 10.06
N TYR A 173 27.55 -3.26 9.01
CA TYR A 173 28.25 -3.13 7.75
C TYR A 173 27.28 -2.75 6.63
N PRO A 174 27.28 -1.49 6.16
CA PRO A 174 26.40 -1.08 5.07
C PRO A 174 26.87 -1.75 3.78
N VAL A 175 25.94 -2.43 3.11
CA VAL A 175 26.14 -3.07 1.81
C VAL A 175 25.04 -2.62 0.86
N VAL A 176 25.36 -2.43 -0.41
CA VAL A 176 24.45 -1.79 -1.38
C VAL A 176 23.53 -2.81 -2.03
N ARG A 177 24.03 -4.03 -2.29
CA ARG A 177 23.27 -5.09 -2.95
C ARG A 177 23.22 -6.34 -2.07
N ALA A 178 22.18 -7.15 -2.26
CA ALA A 178 22.04 -8.43 -1.54
C ALA A 178 23.24 -9.37 -1.75
N GLY A 179 23.87 -9.37 -2.94
CA GLY A 179 25.08 -10.16 -3.21
C GLY A 179 26.30 -9.71 -2.38
N ASP A 180 26.41 -8.42 -2.10
CA ASP A 180 27.51 -7.84 -1.31
C ASP A 180 27.42 -8.28 0.17
N GLN A 181 26.20 -8.55 0.66
CA GLN A 181 25.97 -9.06 2.01
C GLN A 181 26.63 -10.43 2.22
N ALA A 182 26.45 -11.34 1.26
CA ALA A 182 27.01 -12.70 1.35
C ALA A 182 28.55 -12.70 1.31
N ALA A 183 29.15 -11.89 0.43
CA ALA A 183 30.59 -11.72 0.37
C ALA A 183 31.15 -11.15 1.68
N ARG A 184 30.49 -10.14 2.25
CA ARG A 184 30.92 -9.52 3.51
C ARG A 184 30.86 -10.49 4.69
N LEU A 185 29.83 -11.34 4.75
CA LEU A 185 29.72 -12.38 5.78
C LEU A 185 30.84 -13.43 5.65
N ALA A 186 31.21 -13.80 4.42
CA ALA A 186 32.30 -14.75 4.18
C ALA A 186 33.66 -14.20 4.64
N GLU A 187 33.96 -12.91 4.39
CA GLU A 187 35.17 -12.24 4.87
C GLU A 187 35.27 -12.20 6.40
N MET A 188 34.13 -12.07 7.08
CA MET A 188 34.07 -12.01 8.54
C MET A 188 34.20 -13.39 9.22
N ALA A 189 34.06 -14.48 8.45
CA ALA A 189 34.14 -15.85 8.96
C ALA A 189 35.56 -16.46 8.90
N THR A 190 36.51 -15.76 8.29
CA THR A 190 37.95 -16.05 8.25
C THR A 190 38.72 -15.33 9.34
#